data_AF-A0A2D6SVV7-F1
#
_entry.id   AF-A0A2D6SVV7-F1
#
_cell.length_a   1.000
_cell.length_b   1.000
_cell.length_c   1.000
_cell.angle_alpha   90.00
_cell.angle_beta   90.00
_cell.angle_gamma   90.00
#
_symmetry.space_group_name_H-M   'P 1'
#
loop_
_entity.id
_entity.type
_entity.pdbx_description
1 polymer ?
#
loop_
_entity_poly.entity_id
_entity_poly.type
_entity_poly.pdbx_seq_one_letter_code
_entity_poly.pdbx_strand_id
1 'polypeptide(L)'
;MSRTLIGGDGTMDSQHPEIPKHESPVRRMMADAHGTPYHPFRTLDDARTSANGIAILQGDWGGQIYAVIPASMIQCSVDTLHRLLLDLDTLAWSCNENEGASIYYECKPAGSGVAGGMGGGASIGDLWVHAEFDELRDQIRAVLVADRDSIELPAG
;
A
#
# COMPACT_ATOMS: atom_id res chain seq x y z
N MET A 1 2.51 19.11 56.55
CA MET A 1 2.46 17.63 56.75
C MET A 1 1.00 17.24 56.64
N SER A 2 0.46 16.36 55.81
CA SER A 2 0.93 15.36 54.82
C SER A 2 -0.29 15.08 53.91
N ARG A 3 -0.21 15.28 52.59
CA ARG A 3 -0.11 14.28 51.49
C ARG A 3 -1.25 13.22 51.40
N THR A 4 -2.12 13.40 50.39
CA THR A 4 -2.55 12.47 49.29
C THR A 4 -2.70 10.97 49.61
N LEU A 5 -3.80 10.29 49.25
CA LEU A 5 -4.08 9.73 47.91
C LEU A 5 -5.58 9.45 47.68
N ILE A 6 -6.17 10.08 46.65
CA ILE A 6 -7.39 9.59 45.98
C ILE A 6 -6.91 8.62 44.90
N GLY A 7 -7.46 7.41 44.93
CA GLY A 7 -7.21 6.40 43.91
C GLY A 7 -7.61 6.91 42.53
N GLY A 8 -6.66 6.89 41.60
CA GLY A 8 -6.92 7.00 40.18
C GLY A 8 -6.61 5.65 39.55
N ASP A 9 -7.63 4.82 39.38
CA ASP A 9 -7.63 3.70 38.45
C ASP A 9 -7.95 4.21 37.03
N GLY A 10 -7.19 5.21 36.59
CA GLY A 10 -7.26 5.69 35.23
C GLY A 10 -6.45 4.77 34.31
N THR A 11 -6.88 3.52 34.13
CA THR A 11 -6.53 2.80 32.91
C THR A 11 -7.18 3.60 31.78
N MET A 12 -6.43 4.51 31.17
CA MET A 12 -6.74 4.98 29.83
C MET A 12 -6.63 3.74 28.96
N ASP A 13 -7.77 3.09 28.79
CA ASP A 13 -7.99 2.10 27.76
C ASP A 13 -7.86 2.89 26.46
N SER A 14 -6.62 3.02 25.97
CA SER A 14 -6.31 3.51 24.63
C SER A 14 -6.81 2.45 23.67
N GLN A 15 -8.13 2.31 23.57
CA GLN A 15 -8.81 1.59 22.51
C GLN A 15 -8.58 2.41 21.24
N HIS A 16 -7.35 2.39 20.73
CA HIS A 16 -7.15 2.58 19.31
C HIS A 16 -7.91 1.43 18.66
N PRO A 17 -9.04 1.67 17.97
CA PRO A 17 -9.72 0.60 17.28
C PRO A 17 -8.70 -0.06 16.35
N GLU A 18 -8.56 -1.37 16.46
CA GLU A 18 -7.65 -2.14 15.61
C GLU A 18 -8.01 -1.85 14.15
N ILE A 19 -7.03 -1.35 13.38
CA ILE A 19 -7.25 -1.04 11.97
C ILE A 19 -7.44 -2.37 11.23
N PRO A 20 -8.56 -2.56 10.50
CA PRO A 20 -8.79 -3.80 9.77
C PRO A 20 -7.64 -4.11 8.81
N LYS A 21 -7.23 -5.38 8.69
CA LYS A 21 -6.05 -5.78 7.89
C LYS A 21 -6.06 -5.35 6.42
N HIS A 22 -7.24 -5.17 5.83
CA HIS A 22 -7.39 -4.71 4.44
C HIS A 22 -7.27 -3.19 4.28
N GLU A 23 -7.09 -2.47 5.39
CA GLU A 23 -6.93 -1.03 5.43
C GLU A 23 -5.48 -0.64 5.71
N SER A 24 -4.99 0.36 4.99
CA SER A 24 -3.68 0.92 5.26
C SER A 24 -3.74 1.83 6.48
N PRO A 25 -2.89 1.58 7.50
CA PRO A 25 -2.81 2.46 8.67
C PRO A 25 -2.50 3.90 8.30
N VAL A 26 -1.57 4.11 7.37
CA VAL A 26 -1.17 5.45 6.90
C VAL A 26 -2.35 6.17 6.25
N ARG A 27 -3.06 5.50 5.32
CA ARG A 27 -4.16 6.16 4.59
C ARG A 27 -5.40 6.36 5.44
N ARG A 28 -5.69 5.46 6.39
CA ARG A 28 -6.71 5.67 7.43
C ARG A 28 -6.38 6.90 8.27
N MET A 29 -5.18 6.97 8.84
CA MET A 29 -4.74 8.10 9.66
C MET A 29 -4.83 9.44 8.91
N MET A 30 -4.36 9.48 7.65
CA MET A 30 -4.43 10.68 6.83
C MET A 30 -5.86 11.09 6.50
N ALA A 31 -6.73 10.11 6.19
CA ALA A 31 -8.13 10.39 5.92
C ALA A 31 -8.84 10.99 7.14
N ASP A 32 -8.61 10.43 8.33
CA ASP A 32 -9.17 10.91 9.59
C ASP A 32 -8.65 12.31 9.92
N ALA A 33 -7.34 12.56 9.76
CA ALA A 33 -6.72 13.87 10.01
C ALA A 33 -7.26 14.98 9.10
N HIS A 34 -7.60 14.64 7.85
CA HIS A 34 -8.15 15.58 6.89
C HIS A 34 -9.68 15.62 6.85
N GLY A 35 -10.37 14.76 7.62
CA GLY A 35 -11.83 14.64 7.57
C GLY A 35 -12.36 14.18 6.21
N THR A 36 -11.57 13.39 5.47
CA THR A 36 -11.92 12.90 4.13
C THR A 36 -12.33 11.43 4.16
N PRO A 37 -13.23 10.98 3.27
CA PRO A 37 -13.64 9.59 3.25
C PRO A 37 -12.52 8.67 2.75
N TYR A 38 -12.38 7.51 3.40
CA TYR A 38 -11.49 6.43 3.01
C TYR A 38 -12.31 5.21 2.55
N HIS A 39 -12.06 4.75 1.32
CA HIS A 39 -12.83 3.70 0.65
C HIS A 39 -11.94 2.50 0.30
N PRO A 40 -11.60 1.65 1.29
CA PRO A 40 -10.82 0.45 1.07
C PRO A 40 -11.69 -0.66 0.46
N PHE A 41 -11.07 -1.49 -0.38
CA PHE A 41 -11.61 -2.76 -0.83
C PHE A 41 -10.94 -3.90 -0.07
N ARG A 42 -11.66 -5.02 0.09
CA ARG A 42 -11.13 -6.19 0.80
C ARG A 42 -10.29 -7.08 -0.11
N THR A 43 -10.62 -7.09 -1.39
CA THR A 43 -10.02 -7.99 -2.37
C THR A 43 -9.70 -7.26 -3.67
N LEU A 44 -8.81 -7.86 -4.46
CA LEU A 44 -8.52 -7.40 -5.82
C LEU A 44 -9.78 -7.46 -6.70
N ASP A 45 -10.61 -8.49 -6.54
CA ASP A 45 -11.81 -8.65 -7.34
C ASP A 45 -12.84 -7.54 -7.05
N ASP A 46 -13.02 -7.15 -5.79
CA ASP A 46 -13.85 -5.99 -5.44
C ASP A 46 -13.34 -4.72 -6.14
N ALA A 47 -12.02 -4.48 -6.11
CA ALA A 47 -11.41 -3.33 -6.76
C ALA A 47 -11.59 -3.36 -8.29
N ARG A 48 -11.45 -4.53 -8.92
CA ARG A 48 -11.67 -4.71 -10.38
C ARG A 48 -13.08 -4.33 -10.82
N THR A 49 -14.09 -4.49 -9.98
CA THR A 49 -15.47 -4.09 -10.31
C THR A 49 -15.69 -2.58 -10.30
N SER A 50 -14.77 -1.81 -9.72
CA SER A 50 -14.84 -0.35 -9.64
C SER A 50 -14.04 0.31 -10.76
N ALA A 51 -14.64 1.27 -11.46
CA ALA A 51 -13.95 2.08 -12.47
C ALA A 51 -12.75 2.88 -11.90
N ASN A 52 -12.76 3.15 -10.59
CA ASN A 52 -11.69 3.86 -9.89
C ASN A 52 -10.94 2.92 -8.92
N GLY A 53 -11.08 1.60 -9.08
CA GLY A 53 -10.38 0.64 -8.25
C GLY A 53 -8.89 0.61 -8.57
N ILE A 54 -8.06 0.71 -7.55
CA ILE A 54 -6.61 0.61 -7.65
C ILE A 54 -6.06 -0.43 -6.68
N ALA A 55 -4.92 -1.01 -7.03
CA ALA A 55 -4.02 -1.69 -6.11
C ALA A 55 -2.81 -0.81 -5.83
N ILE A 56 -2.35 -0.83 -4.58
CA ILE A 56 -1.22 -0.05 -4.09
C ILE A 56 -0.22 -1.04 -3.50
N LEU A 57 0.96 -1.12 -4.09
CA LEU A 57 2.09 -1.90 -3.56
C LEU A 57 2.97 -0.94 -2.77
N GLN A 58 3.25 -1.30 -1.52
CA GLN A 58 4.06 -0.49 -0.62
C GLN A 58 4.97 -1.37 0.23
N GLY A 59 6.01 -0.76 0.79
CA GLY A 59 6.76 -1.36 1.88
C GLY A 59 7.17 -0.32 2.91
N ASP A 60 8.09 -0.72 3.78
CA ASP A 60 8.48 0.05 4.97
C ASP A 60 7.25 0.50 5.80
N TRP A 61 6.28 -0.40 5.99
CA TRP A 61 5.01 -0.14 6.69
C TRP A 61 4.21 1.06 6.13
N GLY A 62 4.42 1.39 4.84
CA GLY A 62 3.84 2.54 4.16
C GLY A 62 4.79 3.73 4.04
N GLY A 63 6.05 3.57 4.43
CA GLY A 63 7.15 4.50 4.23
C GLY A 63 7.55 4.70 2.76
N GLN A 64 7.15 3.79 1.86
CA GLN A 64 7.30 3.98 0.43
C GLN A 64 6.17 3.30 -0.35
N ILE A 65 5.63 4.01 -1.35
CA ILE A 65 4.73 3.41 -2.35
C ILE A 65 5.58 3.01 -3.55
N TYR A 66 5.56 1.72 -3.92
CA TYR A 66 6.31 1.21 -5.06
C TYR A 66 5.55 1.39 -6.37
N ALA A 67 4.25 1.07 -6.34
CA ALA A 67 3.38 1.18 -7.51
C ALA A 67 1.93 1.49 -7.12
N VAL A 68 1.25 2.21 -8.00
CA VAL A 68 -0.20 2.43 -7.96
C VAL A 68 -0.76 1.98 -9.31
N ILE A 69 -1.66 1.00 -9.25
CA ILE A 69 -2.03 0.20 -10.42
C ILE A 69 -3.55 0.22 -10.55
N PRO A 70 -4.14 0.59 -11.71
CA PRO A 70 -5.55 0.36 -11.95
C PRO A 70 -5.88 -1.13 -11.80
N ALA A 71 -6.85 -1.48 -10.96
CA ALA A 71 -7.16 -2.88 -10.68
C ALA A 71 -7.58 -3.66 -11.94
N SER A 72 -8.21 -2.98 -12.91
CA SER A 72 -8.58 -3.52 -14.21
C SER A 72 -7.39 -3.90 -15.10
N MET A 73 -6.19 -3.38 -14.83
CA MET A 73 -4.95 -3.74 -15.53
C MET A 73 -4.35 -5.05 -15.05
N ILE A 74 -4.64 -5.43 -13.80
CA ILE A 74 -4.06 -6.61 -13.17
C ILE A 74 -4.79 -7.82 -13.72
N GLN A 75 -4.10 -8.62 -14.54
CA GLN A 75 -4.59 -9.88 -15.11
C GLN A 75 -3.88 -11.09 -14.48
N CYS A 76 -2.73 -10.87 -13.84
CA CYS A 76 -2.02 -11.92 -13.13
C CYS A 76 -2.75 -12.39 -11.86
N SER A 77 -2.29 -13.51 -11.32
CA SER A 77 -2.79 -14.08 -10.07
C SER A 77 -2.40 -13.21 -8.87
N VAL A 78 -3.15 -13.31 -7.77
CA VAL A 78 -2.81 -12.65 -6.50
C VAL A 78 -1.42 -13.11 -6.01
N ASP A 79 -1.07 -14.38 -6.20
CA ASP A 79 0.26 -14.91 -5.83
C ASP A 79 1.39 -14.29 -6.66
N THR A 80 1.16 -14.06 -7.96
CA THR A 80 2.10 -13.39 -8.85
C THR A 80 2.25 -11.91 -8.47
N LEU A 81 1.15 -11.24 -8.11
CA LEU A 81 1.19 -9.87 -7.62
C LEU A 81 1.94 -9.75 -6.29
N HIS A 82 1.77 -10.72 -5.40
CA HIS A 82 2.56 -10.80 -4.16
C HIS A 82 4.05 -11.04 -4.43
N ARG A 83 4.41 -11.91 -5.37
CA ARG A 83 5.81 -12.10 -5.79
C ARG A 83 6.42 -10.78 -6.28
N LEU A 84 5.71 -10.07 -7.16
CA LEU A 84 6.13 -8.75 -7.63
C LEU A 84 6.37 -7.76 -6.48
N LEU A 85 5.50 -7.74 -5.47
CA LEU A 85 5.71 -6.92 -4.28
C LEU A 85 7.01 -7.28 -3.56
N LEU A 86 7.27 -8.56 -3.33
CA LEU A 86 8.48 -9.01 -2.63
C LEU A 86 9.75 -8.71 -3.43
N ASP A 87 9.70 -8.83 -4.76
CA ASP A 87 10.82 -8.48 -5.64
C ASP A 87 11.15 -6.97 -5.53
N LEU A 88 10.12 -6.11 -5.61
CA LEU A 88 10.28 -4.65 -5.49
C LEU A 88 10.77 -4.25 -4.09
N ASP A 89 10.24 -4.89 -3.05
CA ASP A 89 10.60 -4.61 -1.68
C ASP A 89 12.05 -5.04 -1.38
N THR A 90 12.50 -6.18 -1.91
CA THR A 90 13.89 -6.63 -1.79
C THR A 90 14.86 -5.64 -2.43
N LEU A 91 14.48 -5.00 -3.54
CA LEU A 91 15.29 -3.99 -4.21
C LEU A 91 15.38 -2.69 -3.40
N ALA A 92 14.27 -2.19 -2.87
CA ALA A 92 14.24 -0.93 -2.12
C ALA A 92 14.75 -1.06 -0.68
N TRP A 93 14.41 -2.16 0.00
CA TRP A 93 14.65 -2.36 1.43
C TRP A 93 15.18 -3.77 1.73
N SER A 94 16.30 -4.14 1.10
CA SER A 94 16.98 -5.43 1.37
C SER A 94 17.28 -5.71 2.84
N CYS A 95 17.38 -4.68 3.69
CA CYS A 95 17.58 -4.81 5.13
C CYS A 95 16.34 -5.25 5.92
N ASN A 96 15.14 -5.12 5.35
CA ASN A 96 13.89 -5.39 6.05
C ASN A 96 13.39 -6.82 5.85
N GLU A 97 14.04 -7.63 5.01
CA GLU A 97 13.62 -9.03 4.73
C GLU A 97 12.12 -9.14 4.37
N ASN A 98 11.59 -8.15 3.64
CA ASN A 98 10.18 -8.00 3.28
C ASN A 98 9.20 -7.73 4.42
N GLU A 99 9.70 -7.42 5.62
CA GLU A 99 8.86 -6.86 6.68
C GLU A 99 8.32 -5.49 6.28
N GLY A 100 7.02 -5.29 6.49
CA GLY A 100 6.32 -4.05 6.15
C GLY A 100 5.82 -3.96 4.70
N ALA A 101 6.17 -4.92 3.84
CA ALA A 101 5.62 -5.05 2.49
C ALA A 101 4.12 -5.39 2.55
N SER A 102 3.28 -4.67 1.80
CA SER A 102 1.83 -4.90 1.79
C SER A 102 1.16 -4.44 0.50
N ILE A 103 0.05 -5.10 0.17
CA ILE A 103 -0.84 -4.72 -0.92
C ILE A 103 -2.16 -4.23 -0.33
N TYR A 104 -2.60 -3.06 -0.79
CA TYR A 104 -3.91 -2.51 -0.43
C TYR A 104 -4.72 -2.21 -1.67
N TYR A 105 -6.04 -2.27 -1.53
CA TYR A 105 -6.99 -2.03 -2.61
C TYR A 105 -7.93 -0.90 -2.23
N GLU A 106 -8.13 0.09 -3.11
CA GLU A 106 -8.89 1.30 -2.78
C GLU A 106 -9.65 1.86 -3.97
N CYS A 107 -10.67 2.67 -3.68
CA CYS A 107 -11.33 3.51 -4.68
C CYS A 107 -10.65 4.89 -4.74
N LYS A 108 -9.87 5.16 -5.79
CA LYS A 108 -9.15 6.42 -6.01
C LYS A 108 -9.23 6.85 -7.49
N PRO A 109 -9.97 7.92 -7.79
CA PRO A 109 -10.06 8.45 -9.15
C PRO A 109 -8.70 8.83 -9.73
N ALA A 110 -8.57 8.75 -11.06
CA ALA A 110 -7.39 9.27 -11.74
C ALA A 110 -7.20 10.78 -11.45
N GLY A 111 -5.94 11.21 -11.33
CA GLY A 111 -5.56 12.55 -10.91
C GLY A 111 -5.46 12.74 -9.39
N SER A 112 -5.70 11.69 -8.59
CA SER A 112 -5.60 11.76 -7.12
C SER A 112 -4.25 11.26 -6.60
N GLY A 113 -3.79 11.85 -5.50
CA GLY A 113 -2.62 11.38 -4.77
C GLY A 113 -2.95 10.19 -3.86
N VAL A 114 -1.96 9.33 -3.65
CA VAL A 114 -1.98 8.21 -2.70
C VAL A 114 -1.00 8.54 -1.59
N ALA A 115 -1.50 8.67 -0.37
CA ALA A 115 -0.65 8.96 0.78
C ALA A 115 0.23 7.76 1.14
N GLY A 116 1.51 8.06 1.38
CA GLY A 116 2.59 7.16 1.77
C GLY A 116 3.86 7.98 1.98
N GLY A 117 4.90 7.36 2.53
CA GLY A 117 6.21 8.00 2.68
C GLY A 117 6.95 8.14 1.34
N MET A 118 8.16 8.71 1.37
CA MET A 118 9.01 8.97 0.20
C MET A 118 8.31 9.74 -0.94
N GLY A 119 7.33 10.59 -0.60
CA GLY A 119 6.56 11.38 -1.57
C GLY A 119 5.22 10.77 -1.99
N GLY A 120 4.90 9.56 -1.52
CA GLY A 120 3.63 8.89 -1.80
C GLY A 120 3.56 8.31 -3.21
N GLY A 121 2.35 8.22 -3.75
CA GLY A 121 2.09 7.78 -5.12
C GLY A 121 0.95 8.55 -5.77
N ALA A 122 0.59 8.18 -7.00
CA ALA A 122 -0.50 8.82 -7.73
C ALA A 122 -1.34 7.81 -8.50
N SER A 123 -2.67 7.94 -8.41
CA SER A 123 -3.59 7.30 -9.34
C SER A 123 -3.63 8.15 -10.62
N ILE A 124 -3.02 7.69 -11.69
CA ILE A 124 -2.93 8.44 -12.96
C ILE A 124 -3.83 7.87 -14.08
N GLY A 125 -4.65 6.87 -13.77
CA GLY A 125 -5.46 6.14 -14.76
C GLY A 125 -4.67 5.09 -15.56
N ASP A 126 -3.37 5.00 -15.33
CA ASP A 126 -2.46 3.97 -15.85
C ASP A 126 -1.49 3.58 -14.71
N LEU A 127 -0.56 2.66 -14.98
CA LEU A 127 0.48 2.24 -14.05
C LEU A 127 1.37 3.44 -13.64
N TRP A 128 1.29 3.81 -12.36
CA TRP A 128 2.28 4.66 -11.71
C TRP A 128 3.28 3.78 -10.97
N VAL A 129 4.56 4.13 -11.07
CA VAL A 129 5.69 3.45 -10.42
C VAL A 129 6.56 4.53 -9.80
N HIS A 130 7.10 4.26 -8.62
CA HIS A 130 8.08 5.12 -7.97
C HIS A 130 9.32 5.29 -8.86
N ALA A 131 9.93 6.48 -8.86
CA ALA A 131 11.03 6.82 -9.77
C ALA A 131 12.24 5.86 -9.67
N GLU A 132 12.45 5.28 -8.49
CA GLU A 132 13.49 4.28 -8.23
C GLU A 132 13.33 3.01 -9.10
N PHE A 133 12.12 2.67 -9.53
CA PHE A 133 11.84 1.50 -10.36
C PHE A 133 11.44 1.87 -11.80
N ASP A 134 11.74 3.09 -12.25
CA ASP A 134 11.38 3.52 -13.61
C ASP A 134 11.99 2.62 -14.69
N GLU A 135 13.21 2.11 -14.49
CA GLU A 135 13.87 1.17 -15.41
C GLU A 135 13.17 -0.21 -15.45
N LEU A 136 12.43 -0.56 -14.41
CA LEU A 136 11.69 -1.82 -14.28
C LEU A 136 10.23 -1.69 -14.73
N ARG A 137 9.76 -0.50 -15.07
CA ARG A 137 8.35 -0.20 -15.41
C ARG A 137 7.76 -1.17 -16.43
N ASP A 138 8.49 -1.49 -17.48
CA ASP A 138 8.01 -2.39 -18.53
C ASP A 138 7.93 -3.84 -18.04
N GLN A 139 8.87 -4.28 -17.20
CA GLN A 139 8.83 -5.60 -16.59
C GLN A 139 7.68 -5.71 -15.59
N ILE A 140 7.47 -4.68 -14.76
CA ILE A 140 6.34 -4.58 -13.84
C ILE A 140 5.04 -4.71 -14.64
N ARG A 141 4.88 -3.92 -15.71
CA ARG A 141 3.69 -4.00 -16.57
C ARG A 141 3.50 -5.40 -17.15
N ALA A 142 4.57 -6.04 -17.63
CA ALA A 142 4.52 -7.39 -18.18
C ALA A 142 4.06 -8.44 -17.13
N VAL A 143 4.50 -8.30 -15.87
CA VAL A 143 4.00 -9.15 -14.77
C VAL A 143 2.51 -8.92 -14.54
N LEU A 144 2.05 -7.66 -14.54
CA LEU A 144 0.66 -7.31 -14.28
C LEU A 144 -0.30 -7.87 -15.33
N VAL A 145 0.09 -7.88 -16.60
CA VAL A 145 -0.72 -8.43 -17.71
C VAL A 145 -0.51 -9.94 -17.92
N ALA A 146 0.12 -10.62 -16.97
CA ALA A 146 0.40 -12.06 -17.01
C ALA A 146 1.25 -12.53 -18.19
N ASP A 147 2.12 -11.67 -18.72
CA ASP A 147 3.11 -12.02 -19.76
C ASP A 147 4.38 -12.66 -19.14
N ARG A 148 4.58 -12.46 -17.83
CA ARG A 148 5.66 -13.07 -17.04
C ARG A 148 5.28 -13.25 -15.57
N ASP A 149 6.04 -14.09 -14.87
CA ASP A 149 5.77 -14.48 -13.49
C ASP A 149 6.55 -13.68 -12.41
N SER A 150 7.60 -12.96 -12.80
CA SER A 150 8.45 -12.15 -11.91
C SER A 150 9.24 -11.10 -12.69
N ILE A 151 9.88 -10.17 -11.99
CA ILE A 151 10.85 -9.24 -12.59
C ILE A 151 12.27 -9.84 -12.55
N GLU A 152 13.14 -9.37 -13.43
CA GLU A 152 14.57 -9.70 -13.39
C GLU A 152 15.27 -8.75 -12.42
N LEU A 153 15.80 -9.30 -11.33
CA LEU A 153 16.59 -8.53 -10.38
C LEU A 153 17.98 -8.25 -10.98
N PRO A 154 18.53 -7.03 -10.85
CA PRO A 154 19.90 -6.75 -11.27
C PRO A 154 20.86 -7.70 -10.56
N ALA A 155 21.84 -8.26 -11.28
CA ALA A 155 22.92 -8.99 -10.66
C ALA A 155 23.70 -8.00 -9.75
N GLY A 156 23.71 -8.27 -8.45
CA GLY A 156 24.46 -7.49 -7.46
C GLY A 156 25.97 -7.61 -7.59
#